data_AF-A0A9E2MN56-F1
#
_entry.id   AF-A0A9E2MN56-F1
#
_cell.length_a   1.000
_cell.length_b   1.000
_cell.length_c   1.000
_cell.angle_alpha   90.00
_cell.angle_beta   90.00
_cell.angle_gamma   90.00
#
_symmetry.space_group_name_H-M   'P 1'
#
loop_
_entity.id
_entity.type
_entity.pdbx_description
1 polymer ?
#
loop_
_entity_poly.entity_id
_entity_poly.type
_entity_poly.pdbx_seq_one_letter_code
_entity_poly.pdbx_strand_id
1 'polypeptide(L)'
;MCGEPKYITVQEARKILDIPQSTVYRLINAGKIDSIKLGGKILCVVDNIEYCKKYGTTHSKSNVSKTDRRKNPRINIHMSCGYSMELDPKNIKNEAILQNLSPDGVFLNNFDEKLTAVSLDDPVSVRFNLSLDDNKNKEVIVKGRVLRKYVHGFAVKFRQMDENLKEEIKAYIG
;
A
#
# COMPACT_ATOMS: atom_id res chain seq x y z
N MET A 1 -13.35 -18.17 -16.54
CA MET A 1 -13.43 -17.48 -17.85
C MET A 1 -12.90 -16.06 -17.63
N CYS A 2 -11.73 -15.72 -18.14
CA CYS A 2 -11.22 -14.35 -18.07
C CYS A 2 -11.90 -13.52 -19.15
N GLY A 3 -12.85 -12.67 -18.76
CA GLY A 3 -13.46 -11.71 -19.68
C GLY A 3 -12.47 -10.62 -20.05
N GLU A 4 -12.53 -10.13 -21.29
CA GLU A 4 -11.73 -8.99 -21.71
C GLU A 4 -12.01 -7.77 -20.82
N PRO A 5 -10.97 -7.00 -20.42
CA PRO A 5 -11.16 -5.82 -19.60
C PRO A 5 -12.04 -4.81 -20.33
N LYS A 6 -13.14 -4.42 -19.69
CA LYS A 6 -14.05 -3.40 -20.21
C LYS A 6 -13.48 -2.02 -19.93
N TYR A 7 -13.54 -1.15 -20.94
CA TYR A 7 -13.05 0.22 -20.85
C TYR A 7 -14.18 1.21 -21.00
N ILE A 8 -14.10 2.32 -20.27
CA ILE A 8 -15.03 3.45 -20.37
C ILE A 8 -14.27 4.76 -20.50
N THR A 9 -14.92 5.78 -21.03
CA THR A 9 -14.35 7.12 -21.11
C THR A 9 -14.25 7.77 -19.73
N VAL A 10 -13.38 8.76 -19.61
CA VAL A 10 -13.29 9.62 -18.41
C VAL A 10 -14.64 10.31 -18.11
N GLN A 11 -15.43 10.62 -19.14
CA GLN A 11 -16.77 11.22 -18.97
C GLN A 11 -17.76 10.25 -18.33
N GLU A 12 -17.71 8.96 -18.69
CA GLU A 12 -18.54 7.93 -18.08
C GLU A 12 -18.07 7.61 -16.66
N ALA A 13 -16.76 7.51 -16.45
CA ALA A 13 -16.17 7.33 -15.13
C ALA A 13 -16.63 8.41 -14.13
N ARG A 14 -16.67 9.68 -14.57
CA ARG A 14 -17.16 10.80 -13.74
C ARG A 14 -18.61 10.62 -13.29
N LYS A 15 -19.48 10.09 -14.18
CA LYS A 15 -20.90 9.87 -13.89
C LYS A 15 -21.07 8.69 -12.94
N ILE A 16 -20.27 7.64 -13.10
CA ILE A 16 -20.34 6.45 -12.25
C ILE A 16 -19.89 6.76 -10.82
N LEU A 17 -18.79 7.50 -10.69
CA LEU A 17 -18.16 7.88 -9.42
C LEU A 17 -18.81 9.10 -8.74
N ASP A 18 -19.66 9.83 -9.46
CA ASP A 18 -20.25 11.10 -9.02
C ASP A 18 -19.21 12.13 -8.56
N ILE A 19 -18.18 12.34 -9.39
CA ILE A 19 -17.08 13.29 -9.12
C ILE A 19 -16.77 14.19 -10.33
N PRO A 20 -16.15 15.36 -10.13
CA PRO A 20 -15.70 16.20 -11.22
C PRO A 20 -14.71 15.49 -12.15
N GLN A 21 -14.77 15.81 -13.45
CA GLN A 21 -13.88 15.23 -14.46
C GLN A 21 -12.38 15.45 -14.15
N SER A 22 -12.05 16.62 -13.59
CA SER A 22 -10.69 16.93 -13.12
C SER A 22 -10.22 16.01 -11.99
N THR A 23 -11.14 15.56 -11.13
CA THR A 23 -10.86 14.59 -10.08
C THR A 23 -10.58 13.21 -10.67
N VAL A 24 -11.31 12.80 -11.71
CA VAL A 24 -11.02 11.54 -12.42
C VAL A 24 -9.59 11.55 -13.00
N TYR A 25 -9.19 12.62 -13.69
CA TYR A 25 -7.82 12.75 -14.18
C TYR A 25 -6.77 12.76 -13.06
N ARG A 26 -7.06 13.40 -11.92
CA ARG A 26 -6.18 13.35 -10.76
C ARG A 26 -6.01 11.93 -10.21
N LEU A 27 -7.07 11.12 -10.22
CA LEU A 27 -7.01 9.73 -9.79
C LEU A 27 -6.20 8.87 -10.77
N ILE A 28 -6.35 9.10 -12.07
CA ILE A 28 -5.54 8.45 -13.12
C ILE A 28 -4.06 8.80 -12.94
N ASN A 29 -3.73 10.10 -12.84
CA ASN A 29 -2.35 10.56 -12.66
C ASN A 29 -1.72 10.08 -11.34
N ALA A 30 -2.55 9.79 -10.34
CA ALA A 30 -2.12 9.21 -9.07
C ALA A 30 -2.02 7.68 -9.10
N GLY A 31 -2.26 7.03 -10.24
CA GLY A 31 -2.21 5.56 -10.40
C GLY A 31 -3.33 4.82 -9.67
N LYS A 32 -4.46 5.48 -9.40
CA LYS A 32 -5.61 4.90 -8.67
C LYS A 32 -6.72 4.37 -9.57
N ILE A 33 -6.68 4.78 -10.83
CA ILE A 33 -7.58 4.29 -11.87
C ILE A 33 -6.66 3.93 -13.03
N ASP A 34 -6.62 2.64 -13.35
CA ASP A 34 -5.92 2.14 -14.52
C ASP A 34 -6.53 2.76 -15.78
N SER A 35 -5.68 3.20 -16.69
CA SER A 35 -6.12 3.83 -17.94
C SER A 35 -5.22 3.48 -19.11
N ILE A 36 -5.81 3.46 -20.31
CA ILE A 36 -5.12 3.31 -21.58
C ILE A 36 -5.41 4.52 -22.47
N LYS A 37 -4.44 4.86 -23.32
CA LYS A 37 -4.62 5.90 -24.34
C LYS A 37 -4.89 5.24 -25.69
N LEU A 38 -6.07 5.45 -26.25
CA LEU A 38 -6.50 4.85 -27.52
C LEU A 38 -7.09 5.94 -28.42
N GLY A 39 -6.49 6.16 -29.58
CA GLY A 39 -6.94 7.17 -30.55
C GLY A 39 -7.02 8.59 -29.98
N GLY A 40 -6.08 8.98 -29.11
CA GLY A 40 -6.05 10.29 -28.47
C GLY A 40 -7.02 10.46 -27.28
N LYS A 41 -7.83 9.44 -26.97
CA LYS A 41 -8.73 9.43 -25.82
C LYS A 41 -8.12 8.60 -24.69
N ILE A 42 -8.37 9.01 -23.44
CA ILE A 42 -8.03 8.23 -22.26
C ILE A 42 -9.25 7.42 -21.86
N LEU A 43 -9.06 6.11 -21.73
CA LEU A 43 -10.08 5.15 -21.31
C LEU A 43 -9.69 4.55 -19.97
N CYS A 44 -10.63 4.46 -19.05
CA CYS A 44 -10.47 3.90 -17.70
C CYS A 44 -10.96 2.45 -17.68
N VAL A 45 -10.30 1.59 -16.91
CA VAL A 45 -10.75 0.21 -16.68
C VAL A 45 -12.00 0.22 -15.80
N VAL A 46 -13.08 -0.44 -16.23
CA VAL A 46 -14.38 -0.44 -15.53
C VAL A 46 -14.27 -1.01 -14.12
N ASP A 47 -13.53 -2.12 -13.94
CA ASP A 47 -13.40 -2.78 -12.64
C ASP A 47 -12.80 -1.87 -11.58
N ASN A 48 -11.79 -1.06 -11.95
CA ASN A 48 -11.19 -0.04 -11.09
C ASN A 48 -12.20 1.04 -10.67
N ILE A 49 -13.09 1.44 -11.59
CA ILE A 49 -14.12 2.46 -11.37
C ILE A 49 -15.22 1.94 -10.46
N GLU A 50 -15.73 0.73 -10.71
CA GLU A 50 -16.73 0.09 -9.85
C GLU A 50 -16.18 -0.16 -8.44
N TYR A 51 -14.92 -0.57 -8.36
CA TYR A 51 -14.19 -0.69 -7.10
C TYR A 51 -14.15 0.65 -6.36
N CYS A 52 -13.75 1.74 -7.02
CA CYS A 52 -13.72 3.08 -6.43
C CYS A 52 -15.12 3.57 -5.99
N LYS A 53 -16.18 3.18 -6.70
CA LYS A 53 -17.57 3.50 -6.32
C LYS A 53 -18.00 2.72 -5.08
N LYS A 54 -17.72 1.41 -5.05
CA LYS A 54 -18.19 0.49 -4.01
C LYS A 54 -17.47 0.67 -2.68
N TYR A 55 -16.17 0.93 -2.72
CA TYR A 55 -15.32 0.99 -1.52
C TYR A 55 -14.85 2.42 -1.19
N GLY A 56 -15.34 3.40 -1.95
CA GLY A 56 -14.84 4.76 -1.93
C GLY A 56 -13.45 4.84 -2.58
N THR A 57 -13.10 6.03 -3.08
CA THR A 57 -11.72 6.31 -3.46
C THR A 57 -10.86 6.15 -2.20
N THR A 58 -10.09 5.07 -2.13
CA THR A 58 -9.12 4.83 -1.06
C THR A 58 -8.32 6.12 -0.90
N HIS A 59 -8.47 6.73 0.28
CA HIS A 59 -8.11 8.11 0.57
C HIS A 59 -6.82 8.61 -0.10
N SER A 60 -6.92 9.67 -0.89
CA SER A 60 -5.89 10.73 -0.90
C SER A 60 -6.61 12.05 -0.74
N LYS A 61 -6.69 12.51 0.51
CA LYS A 61 -7.01 13.91 0.79
C LYS A 61 -5.80 14.75 0.36
N SER A 62 -5.98 15.67 -0.57
CA SER A 62 -5.18 16.88 -0.58
C SER A 62 -6.11 18.09 -0.63
N ASN A 63 -5.81 19.04 0.26
CA ASN A 63 -6.41 20.36 0.49
C ASN A 63 -7.42 20.49 1.66
N VAL A 64 -7.24 19.67 2.69
CA VAL A 64 -7.47 20.12 4.06
C VAL A 64 -6.18 19.78 4.79
N SER A 65 -5.60 20.72 5.53
CA SER A 65 -4.61 20.43 6.56
C SER A 65 -5.24 19.47 7.59
N LYS A 66 -5.37 18.20 7.23
CA LYS A 66 -5.38 17.15 8.21
C LYS A 66 -3.98 17.18 8.77
N THR A 67 -3.83 17.84 9.90
CA THR A 67 -2.82 17.49 10.87
C THR A 67 -2.69 15.97 10.84
N ASP A 68 -1.55 15.48 10.37
CA ASP A 68 -1.27 14.06 10.41
C ASP A 68 -1.43 13.66 11.88
N ARG A 69 -2.45 12.85 12.18
CA ARG A 69 -2.69 12.41 13.57
C ARG A 69 -1.59 11.46 14.04
N ARG A 70 -0.71 11.01 13.13
CA ARG A 70 0.41 10.16 13.46
C ARG A 70 1.45 10.98 14.19
N LYS A 71 1.89 10.46 15.33
CA LYS A 71 3.00 11.03 16.10
C LYS A 71 4.32 10.96 15.32
N ASN A 72 4.47 9.94 14.47
CA ASN A 72 5.69 9.69 13.71
C ASN A 72 5.44 9.77 12.20
N PRO A 73 6.24 10.55 11.45
CA PRO A 73 6.14 10.63 10.00
C PRO A 73 6.54 9.30 9.35
N ARG A 74 6.07 9.09 8.12
CA ARG A 74 6.43 7.97 7.26
C ARG A 74 7.14 8.51 6.04
N ILE A 75 8.18 7.82 5.60
CA ILE A 75 8.72 8.02 4.25
C ILE A 75 8.16 6.96 3.33
N ASN A 76 7.97 7.35 2.07
CA ASN A 76 7.69 6.39 1.02
C ASN A 76 9.03 5.77 0.61
N ILE A 77 9.09 4.44 0.65
CA ILE A 77 10.22 3.67 0.14
C ILE A 77 9.67 2.61 -0.78
N HIS A 78 10.45 2.13 -1.74
CA HIS A 78 10.00 1.09 -2.66
C HIS A 78 11.06 0.01 -2.72
N MET A 79 10.92 -0.99 -1.85
CA MET A 79 11.90 -2.07 -1.74
C MET A 79 11.22 -3.42 -1.60
N SER A 80 11.86 -4.46 -2.15
CA SER A 80 11.44 -5.84 -1.91
C SER A 80 11.71 -6.22 -0.46
N CYS A 81 10.77 -6.94 0.14
CA CYS A 81 10.87 -7.47 1.49
C CYS A 81 10.22 -8.84 1.57
N GLY A 82 10.68 -9.67 2.49
CA GLY A 82 9.99 -10.90 2.87
C GLY A 82 9.09 -10.65 4.08
N TYR A 83 7.99 -11.38 4.20
CA TYR A 83 7.26 -11.47 5.45
C TYR A 83 6.84 -12.92 5.75
N SER A 84 6.66 -13.19 7.03
CA SER A 84 6.15 -14.46 7.52
C SER A 84 5.12 -14.27 8.62
N MET A 85 4.07 -15.08 8.59
CA MET A 85 3.01 -15.12 9.60
C MET A 85 2.82 -16.57 10.05
N GLU A 86 2.74 -16.77 11.36
CA GLU A 86 2.36 -18.04 11.97
C GLU A 86 0.88 -17.94 12.32
N LEU A 87 0.01 -18.37 11.40
CA LEU A 87 -1.42 -18.43 11.62
C LEU A 87 -1.78 -19.90 11.89
N ASP A 88 -2.70 -20.19 12.79
CA ASP A 88 -3.19 -21.56 12.96
C ASP A 88 -4.35 -21.80 11.98
N PRO A 89 -4.30 -22.79 11.06
CA PRO A 89 -3.32 -23.87 10.88
C PRO A 89 -2.29 -23.62 9.76
N LYS A 90 -2.14 -22.38 9.30
CA LYS A 90 -1.35 -22.00 8.11
C LYS A 90 -0.17 -21.09 8.44
N ASN A 91 1.02 -21.56 8.11
CA ASN A 91 2.19 -20.67 8.04
C ASN A 91 2.24 -20.01 6.66
N ILE A 92 2.23 -18.68 6.63
CA ILE A 92 2.37 -17.88 5.41
C ILE A 92 3.79 -17.34 5.37
N LYS A 93 4.51 -17.57 4.27
CA LYS A 93 5.78 -16.92 3.95
C LYS A 93 5.70 -16.40 2.52
N ASN A 94 5.98 -15.13 2.30
CA ASN A 94 5.87 -14.53 0.97
C ASN A 94 6.76 -13.30 0.84
N GLU A 95 6.88 -12.81 -0.39
CA GLU A 95 7.52 -11.54 -0.72
C GLU A 95 6.47 -10.43 -0.86
N ALA A 96 6.87 -9.20 -0.57
CA ALA A 96 6.03 -8.01 -0.70
C ALA A 96 6.90 -6.81 -1.08
N ILE A 97 6.25 -5.75 -1.57
CA ILE A 97 6.88 -4.45 -1.73
C ILE A 97 6.58 -3.61 -0.51
N LEU A 98 7.62 -3.25 0.22
CA LEU A 98 7.54 -2.25 1.27
C LEU A 98 7.34 -0.89 0.60
N GLN A 99 6.20 -0.25 0.82
CA GLN A 99 5.89 1.06 0.20
C GLN A 99 6.10 2.27 1.13
N ASN A 100 6.00 2.08 2.44
CA ASN A 100 6.32 3.12 3.40
C ASN A 100 6.82 2.54 4.72
N LEU A 101 7.73 3.28 5.35
CA LEU A 101 8.35 2.93 6.61
C LEU A 101 8.23 4.10 7.60
N SER A 102 8.00 3.76 8.86
CA SER A 102 8.09 4.63 10.02
C SER A 102 8.75 3.86 11.16
N PRO A 103 9.22 4.53 12.22
CA PRO A 103 9.74 3.87 13.41
C PRO A 103 8.71 2.93 14.08
N ASP A 104 7.42 3.15 13.86
CA ASP A 104 6.34 2.37 14.49
C ASP A 104 5.73 1.29 13.59
N GLY A 105 6.06 1.27 12.30
CA GLY A 105 5.40 0.35 11.39
C GLY A 105 5.64 0.63 9.93
N VAL A 106 5.00 -0.20 9.12
CA VAL A 106 5.27 -0.33 7.69
C VAL A 106 3.98 -0.63 6.93
N PHE A 107 3.93 -0.27 5.65
CA PHE A 107 2.91 -0.77 4.73
C PHE A 107 3.55 -1.71 3.71
N LEU A 108 3.02 -2.92 3.66
CA LEU A 108 3.42 -3.95 2.71
C LEU A 108 2.36 -4.02 1.61
N ASN A 109 2.76 -3.70 0.40
CA ASN A 109 1.97 -3.99 -0.80
C ASN A 109 2.30 -5.40 -1.25
N ASN A 110 1.29 -6.25 -1.28
CA ASN A 110 1.40 -7.61 -1.75
C ASN A 110 0.18 -7.88 -2.64
N PHE A 111 0.45 -8.36 -3.86
CA PHE A 111 -0.54 -8.61 -4.90
C PHE A 111 -1.06 -10.06 -4.88
N ASP A 112 -0.73 -10.85 -3.85
CA ASP A 112 -1.14 -12.25 -3.74
C ASP A 112 -2.58 -12.36 -3.20
N GLU A 113 -3.42 -13.08 -3.93
CA GLU A 113 -4.80 -13.40 -3.56
C GLU A 113 -4.90 -14.17 -2.23
N LYS A 114 -3.80 -14.79 -1.77
CA LYS A 114 -3.70 -15.47 -0.48
C LYS A 114 -3.78 -14.55 0.74
N LEU A 115 -3.79 -13.23 0.57
CA LEU A 115 -4.05 -12.26 1.64
C LEU A 115 -5.45 -12.39 2.25
N THR A 116 -6.38 -13.10 1.62
CA THR A 116 -7.72 -13.38 2.18
C THR A 116 -7.64 -13.98 3.59
N ALA A 117 -6.64 -14.81 3.88
CA ALA A 117 -6.46 -15.45 5.19
C ALA A 117 -5.92 -14.52 6.31
N VAL A 118 -5.39 -13.35 5.96
CA VAL A 118 -4.81 -12.41 6.93
C VAL A 118 -5.90 -11.59 7.61
N SER A 119 -5.89 -11.58 8.94
CA SER A 119 -6.80 -10.87 9.83
C SER A 119 -6.10 -9.71 10.56
N LEU A 120 -6.88 -8.86 11.20
CA LEU A 120 -6.34 -7.81 12.08
C LEU A 120 -5.71 -8.45 13.32
N ASP A 121 -4.67 -7.80 13.85
CA ASP A 121 -3.85 -8.25 14.98
C ASP A 121 -3.04 -9.54 14.78
N ASP A 122 -3.11 -10.15 13.59
CA ASP A 122 -2.27 -11.29 13.26
C ASP A 122 -0.78 -10.96 13.41
N PRO A 123 0.01 -11.86 14.01
CA PRO A 123 1.44 -11.65 14.19
C PRO A 123 2.16 -11.75 12.84
N VAL A 124 3.05 -10.79 12.58
CA VAL A 124 3.84 -10.72 11.35
C VAL A 124 5.30 -10.46 11.70
N SER A 125 6.20 -11.21 11.08
CA SER A 125 7.61 -10.86 11.00
C SER A 125 7.92 -10.33 9.60
N VAL A 126 8.51 -9.14 9.50
CA VAL A 126 8.87 -8.49 8.24
C VAL A 126 10.40 -8.43 8.16
N ARG A 127 10.95 -8.82 7.02
CA ARG A 127 12.38 -8.86 6.73
C ARG A 127 12.70 -7.99 5.52
N PHE A 128 13.58 -7.03 5.66
CA PHE A 128 14.02 -6.15 4.57
C PHE A 128 15.47 -5.70 4.78
N ASN A 129 16.08 -5.12 3.74
CA ASN A 129 17.44 -4.59 3.82
C ASN A 129 17.42 -3.06 3.85
N LEU A 130 18.08 -2.47 4.84
CA LEU A 130 18.36 -1.04 4.86
C LEU A 130 19.72 -0.78 4.23
N SER A 131 19.77 0.14 3.27
CA SER A 131 21.02 0.64 2.70
C SER A 131 21.42 1.88 3.51
N LEU A 132 22.47 1.74 4.31
CA LEU A 132 23.04 2.84 5.10
C LEU A 132 24.19 3.50 4.31
N ASP A 133 24.56 4.73 4.69
CA ASP A 133 25.47 5.66 3.97
C ASP A 133 26.82 5.05 3.51
N ASP A 134 27.24 3.91 4.06
CA ASP A 134 28.49 3.21 3.74
C ASP A 134 28.35 2.02 2.75
N ASN A 135 27.32 1.96 1.89
CA ASN A 135 27.02 0.79 1.04
C ASN A 135 26.82 -0.52 1.83
N LYS A 136 26.55 -0.43 3.13
CA LYS A 136 26.24 -1.58 3.97
C LYS A 136 24.75 -1.85 3.88
N ASN A 137 24.40 -2.96 3.23
CA ASN A 137 23.06 -3.53 3.30
C ASN A 137 22.94 -4.30 4.62
N LYS A 138 22.14 -3.77 5.54
CA LYS A 138 21.84 -4.44 6.81
C LYS A 138 20.49 -5.14 6.68
N GLU A 139 20.47 -6.45 6.90
CA GLU A 139 19.22 -7.19 7.02
C GLU A 139 18.56 -6.82 8.36
N VAL A 140 17.31 -6.40 8.27
CA VAL A 140 16.45 -6.00 9.38
C VAL A 140 15.28 -6.94 9.45
N ILE A 141 15.06 -7.54 10.62
CA ILE A 141 13.90 -8.40 10.91
C ILE A 141 13.13 -7.77 12.06
N VAL A 142 11.88 -7.39 11.79
CA VAL A 142 11.02 -6.72 12.76
C VAL A 142 9.73 -7.50 12.96
N LYS A 143 9.34 -7.66 14.22
CA LYS A 143 8.07 -8.31 14.59
C LYS A 143 7.00 -7.24 14.79
N GLY A 144 5.77 -7.59 14.45
CA GLY A 144 4.65 -6.68 14.51
C GLY A 144 3.30 -7.38 14.41
N ARG A 145 2.26 -6.57 14.27
CA ARG A 145 0.89 -7.04 14.08
C ARG A 145 0.20 -6.29 12.95
N VAL A 146 -0.70 -6.98 12.25
CA VAL A 146 -1.53 -6.36 11.22
C VAL A 146 -2.45 -5.32 11.87
N LEU A 147 -2.24 -4.05 11.52
CA LEU A 147 -3.05 -2.94 12.02
C LEU A 147 -4.25 -2.66 11.12
N ARG A 148 -4.07 -2.80 9.80
CA ARG A 148 -5.12 -2.58 8.79
C ARG A 148 -4.87 -3.42 7.56
N LYS A 149 -5.94 -3.87 6.92
CA LYS A 149 -5.93 -4.57 5.64
C LYS A 149 -6.46 -3.66 4.53
N TYR A 150 -5.86 -3.81 3.36
CA TYR A 150 -6.21 -3.15 2.11
C TYR A 150 -6.28 -4.21 1.02
N VAL A 151 -6.85 -3.86 -0.13
CA VAL A 151 -7.05 -4.84 -1.20
C VAL A 151 -5.74 -5.33 -1.82
N HIS A 152 -4.69 -4.50 -1.80
CA HIS A 152 -3.36 -4.85 -2.32
C HIS A 152 -2.31 -4.88 -1.23
N GLY A 153 -2.67 -5.17 0.02
CA GLY A 153 -1.67 -5.20 1.09
C GLY A 153 -2.20 -4.91 2.47
N PHE A 154 -1.30 -4.70 3.41
CA PHE A 154 -1.66 -4.49 4.81
C PHE A 154 -0.61 -3.64 5.52
N ALA A 155 -1.07 -2.87 6.50
CA ALA A 155 -0.23 -2.10 7.39
C ALA A 155 0.14 -2.97 8.59
N VAL A 156 1.42 -3.02 8.92
CA VAL A 156 1.95 -3.70 10.10
C VAL A 156 2.41 -2.64 11.09
N LYS A 157 1.97 -2.77 12.35
CA LYS A 157 2.50 -2.00 13.47
C LYS A 157 3.57 -2.84 14.17
N PHE A 158 4.77 -2.29 14.31
CA PHE A 158 5.86 -2.98 14.98
C PHE A 158 5.56 -3.15 16.48
N ARG A 159 6.07 -4.25 17.03
CA ARG A 159 5.96 -4.62 18.45
C ARG A 159 7.33 -5.07 18.93
N GLN A 160 7.72 -4.62 20.12
CA GLN A 160 8.97 -5.06 20.76
C GLN A 160 10.21 -4.83 19.88
N MET A 161 10.29 -3.66 19.26
CA MET A 161 11.48 -3.25 18.51
C MET A 161 12.55 -2.78 19.49
N ASP A 162 13.79 -3.21 19.26
CA ASP A 162 14.96 -2.68 19.98
C ASP A 162 15.11 -1.17 19.73
N GLU A 163 15.42 -0.40 20.77
CA GLU A 163 15.51 1.06 20.63
C GLU A 163 16.67 1.47 19.69
N ASN A 164 17.77 0.72 19.62
CA ASN A 164 18.83 1.04 18.64
C ASN A 164 18.33 0.85 17.21
N LEU A 165 17.63 -0.25 16.94
CA LEU A 165 17.04 -0.48 15.61
C LEU A 165 16.01 0.58 15.24
N LYS A 166 15.26 1.08 16.21
CA LYS A 166 14.30 2.16 16.01
C LYS A 166 14.98 3.49 15.71
N GLU A 167 16.08 3.81 16.39
CA GLU A 167 16.92 4.98 16.08
C GLU A 167 17.59 4.85 14.71
N GLU A 168 18.05 3.65 14.33
CA GLU A 168 18.58 3.39 12.98
C GLU A 168 17.51 3.61 11.90
N ILE A 169 16.29 3.12 12.12
CA ILE A 169 15.17 3.38 11.21
C ILE A 169 14.88 4.88 11.16
N LYS A 170 14.88 5.60 12.30
CA LYS A 170 14.70 7.06 12.29
C LYS A 170 15.79 7.76 11.48
N ALA A 171 17.06 7.41 11.69
CA ALA A 171 18.19 7.97 10.96
C ALA A 171 18.09 7.73 9.45
N TYR A 172 17.64 6.53 9.05
CA TYR A 172 17.36 6.22 7.64
C TYR A 172 16.20 7.05 7.06
N ILE A 173 15.25 7.44 7.90
CA ILE A 173 14.06 8.22 7.50
C ILE A 173 14.38 9.70 7.31
N GLY A 174 15.32 10.25 8.08
CA GLY A 174 15.63 11.69 8.14
C GLY A 174 14.87 12.39 9.26
#